data_AF-A0A060Z5V5-F1
#
_entry.id   AF-A0A060Z5V5-F1
#
_cell.length_a   1.000
_cell.length_b   1.000
_cell.length_c   1.000
_cell.angle_alpha   90.00
_cell.angle_beta   90.00
_cell.angle_gamma   90.00
#
_symmetry.space_group_name_H-M   'P 1'
#
loop_
_entity.id
_entity.type
_entity.pdbx_description
1 polymer ?
#
loop_
_entity_poly.entity_id
_entity_poly.type
_entity_poly.pdbx_seq_one_letter_code
_entity_poly.pdbx_strand_id
1 'polypeptide(L)'
;LEHDSWTGRLGALTEDVKERIYNVLLFVDGGWMVDVREDTEEDPERGHQMVLLRRLCLPMMSFLLQTVLQRTQRHQESLRLADIIASDQHRLYEVFSKDELRKFLQKMRESSLLLLDKGLDPLGYEIQP
;
A
#
# COMPACT_ATOMS: atom_id res chain seq x y z
N LEU A 1 18.17 -5.14 26.12
CA LEU A 1 18.74 -6.36 25.50
C LEU A 1 17.68 -7.20 24.78
N GLU A 2 16.72 -7.84 25.48
CA GLU A 2 15.66 -8.62 24.80
C GLU A 2 14.70 -7.75 23.98
N HIS A 3 14.25 -6.63 24.56
CA HIS A 3 13.42 -5.65 23.86
C HIS A 3 14.10 -5.13 22.59
N ASP A 4 15.36 -4.70 22.67
CA ASP A 4 16.09 -4.15 21.53
C ASP A 4 16.33 -5.20 20.43
N SER A 5 16.60 -6.45 20.83
CA SER A 5 16.69 -7.58 19.90
C SER A 5 15.35 -7.84 19.20
N TRP A 6 14.25 -7.81 19.94
CA TRP A 6 12.91 -7.94 19.38
C TRP A 6 12.58 -6.79 18.42
N THR A 7 12.86 -5.54 18.81
CA THR A 7 12.65 -4.35 17.97
C THR A 7 13.47 -4.42 16.69
N GLY A 8 14.74 -4.84 16.78
CA GLY A 8 15.60 -5.05 15.61
C GLY A 8 15.05 -6.10 14.65
N ARG A 9 14.60 -7.25 15.16
CA ARG A 9 13.97 -8.30 14.35
C ARG A 9 12.66 -7.84 13.73
N LEU A 10 11.81 -7.15 14.48
CA LEU A 10 10.58 -6.58 13.96
C LEU A 10 10.88 -5.59 12.83
N GLY A 11 11.89 -4.73 12.99
CA GLY A 11 12.34 -3.82 11.95
C GLY A 11 12.74 -4.53 10.66
N ALA A 12 13.57 -5.59 10.76
CA ALA A 12 13.99 -6.38 9.61
C ALA A 12 12.81 -7.08 8.91
N LEU A 13 11.90 -7.71 9.65
CA LEU A 13 10.70 -8.34 9.10
C LEU A 13 9.75 -7.31 8.47
N THR A 14 9.70 -6.10 9.02
CA THR A 14 8.91 -5.00 8.47
C THR A 14 9.43 -4.58 7.11
N GLU A 15 10.75 -4.45 6.92
CA GLU A 15 11.30 -4.13 5.60
C GLU A 15 11.03 -5.25 4.59
N ASP A 16 11.27 -6.52 4.96
CA ASP A 16 11.07 -7.65 4.05
C ASP A 16 9.61 -7.77 3.59
N VAL A 17 8.63 -7.66 4.50
CA VAL A 17 7.21 -7.71 4.10
C VAL A 17 6.81 -6.48 3.29
N LYS A 18 7.36 -5.30 3.61
CA LYS A 18 7.08 -4.06 2.90
C LYS A 18 7.57 -4.15 1.45
N GLU A 19 8.79 -4.64 1.24
CA GLU A 19 9.36 -4.88 -0.09
C GLU A 19 8.50 -5.87 -0.90
N ARG A 20 8.13 -7.01 -0.30
CA ARG A 20 7.29 -8.02 -0.96
C ARG A 20 5.94 -7.47 -1.39
N ILE A 21 5.29 -6.68 -0.54
CA ILE A 21 4.01 -6.06 -0.88
C ILE A 21 4.20 -5.00 -1.98
N TYR A 22 5.24 -4.17 -1.90
CA TYR A 22 5.52 -3.19 -2.97
C TYR A 22 5.81 -3.87 -4.31
N ASN A 23 6.51 -5.00 -4.33
CA ASN A 23 6.76 -5.75 -5.57
C ASN A 23 5.46 -6.22 -6.23
N VAL A 24 4.38 -6.44 -5.46
CA VAL A 24 3.05 -6.76 -6.00
C VAL A 24 2.33 -5.48 -6.44
N LEU A 25 2.33 -4.42 -5.62
CA LEU A 25 1.62 -3.18 -5.93
C LEU A 25 2.23 -2.42 -7.12
N LEU A 26 3.56 -2.46 -7.23
CA LEU A 26 4.39 -1.77 -8.20
C LEU A 26 5.07 -2.77 -9.13
N PHE A 27 4.40 -3.88 -9.41
CA PHE A 27 4.94 -4.92 -10.28
C PHE A 27 5.32 -4.31 -11.64
N VAL A 28 6.50 -4.70 -12.12
CA VAL A 28 7.09 -4.13 -13.34
C VAL A 28 6.27 -4.46 -14.59
N ASP A 29 6.52 -3.75 -15.68
CA ASP A 29 5.99 -4.05 -17.01
C ASP A 29 4.46 -4.22 -17.05
N GLY A 30 3.72 -3.14 -16.75
CA GLY A 30 2.26 -3.12 -16.88
C GLY A 30 1.47 -3.51 -15.62
N GLY A 31 2.13 -4.08 -14.61
CA GLY A 31 1.53 -4.33 -13.30
C GLY A 31 1.10 -5.77 -13.05
N TRP A 32 0.74 -6.06 -11.79
CA TRP A 32 0.49 -7.43 -11.34
C TRP A 32 -0.77 -8.02 -11.99
N MET A 33 -0.67 -9.20 -12.58
CA MET A 33 -1.77 -9.85 -13.32
C MET A 33 -2.32 -8.98 -14.47
N VAL A 34 -1.42 -8.35 -15.21
CA VAL A 34 -1.69 -7.67 -16.49
C VAL A 34 -0.85 -8.35 -17.55
N ASP A 35 -1.46 -8.72 -18.68
CA ASP A 35 -0.72 -9.32 -19.78
C ASP A 35 0.10 -8.25 -20.50
N VAL A 36 1.37 -8.55 -20.75
CA VAL A 36 2.30 -7.69 -21.50
C VAL A 36 2.33 -8.06 -22.98
N ARG A 37 1.91 -9.29 -23.30
CA ARG A 37 1.94 -9.87 -24.63
C ARG A 37 0.53 -9.88 -25.19
N GLU A 38 0.37 -9.29 -26.37
CA GLU A 38 -0.91 -9.20 -27.07
C GLU A 38 -1.05 -10.30 -28.15
N ASP A 39 -0.02 -11.11 -28.38
CA ASP A 39 0.03 -12.15 -29.41
C ASP A 39 -0.54 -13.51 -28.96
N THR A 40 -1.08 -13.60 -27.74
CA THR A 40 -1.73 -14.80 -27.22
C THR A 40 -3.19 -14.87 -27.64
N GLU A 41 -3.69 -16.10 -27.85
CA GLU A 41 -5.12 -16.32 -28.10
C GLU A 41 -5.98 -15.71 -26.99
N GLU A 42 -7.05 -15.00 -27.38
CA GLU A 42 -7.96 -14.36 -26.43
C GLU A 42 -8.71 -15.42 -25.60
N ASP A 43 -8.37 -15.50 -24.32
CA ASP A 43 -9.13 -16.24 -23.31
C ASP A 43 -9.90 -15.26 -22.41
N PRO A 44 -11.20 -15.02 -22.69
CA PRO A 44 -12.00 -14.05 -21.95
C PRO A 44 -12.23 -14.46 -20.48
N GLU A 45 -12.25 -15.77 -20.19
CA GLU A 45 -12.45 -16.27 -18.83
C GLU A 45 -11.19 -15.99 -17.99
N ARG A 46 -10.01 -16.29 -18.53
CA ARG A 46 -8.73 -15.94 -17.89
C ARG A 46 -8.62 -14.43 -17.67
N GLY A 47 -8.94 -13.62 -18.68
CA GLY A 47 -8.90 -12.16 -18.57
C GLY A 47 -9.84 -11.64 -17.47
N HIS A 48 -11.07 -12.17 -17.39
CA HIS A 48 -12.00 -11.83 -16.32
C HIS A 48 -11.46 -12.20 -14.93
N GLN A 49 -10.90 -13.40 -14.78
CA GLN A 49 -10.31 -13.86 -13.53
C GLN A 49 -9.13 -12.99 -13.09
N MET A 50 -8.27 -12.55 -14.01
CA MET A 50 -7.14 -11.66 -13.72
C MET A 50 -7.62 -10.29 -13.20
N VAL A 51 -8.66 -9.73 -13.80
CA VAL A 51 -9.28 -8.47 -13.33
C VAL A 51 -9.88 -8.66 -11.93
N LEU A 52 -10.57 -9.77 -11.67
CA LEU A 52 -11.13 -10.07 -10.35
C LEU A 52 -10.05 -10.23 -9.28
N LEU A 53 -8.97 -10.95 -9.59
CA LEU A 53 -7.83 -11.11 -8.69
C LEU A 53 -7.23 -9.76 -8.32
N ARG A 54 -7.06 -8.86 -9.28
CA ARG A 54 -6.58 -7.49 -9.01
C ARG A 54 -7.50 -6.73 -8.07
N ARG A 55 -8.82 -6.77 -8.30
CA ARG A 55 -9.83 -6.10 -7.46
C ARG A 55 -9.93 -6.67 -6.04
N LEU A 56 -9.57 -7.95 -5.84
CA LEU A 56 -9.56 -8.57 -4.52
C LEU A 56 -8.23 -8.36 -3.79
N CYS A 57 -7.12 -8.67 -4.46
CA CYS A 57 -5.81 -8.78 -3.84
C CYS A 57 -5.12 -7.43 -3.69
N LEU A 58 -5.21 -6.52 -4.66
CA LEU A 58 -4.47 -5.25 -4.57
C LEU A 58 -5.00 -4.31 -3.46
N PRO A 59 -6.33 -4.17 -3.26
CA PRO A 59 -6.84 -3.48 -2.08
C PRO A 59 -6.42 -4.16 -0.78
N MET A 60 -6.52 -5.49 -0.69
CA MET A 60 -6.11 -6.25 0.48
C MET A 60 -4.63 -6.02 0.83
N MET A 61 -3.74 -6.11 -0.15
CA MET A 61 -2.30 -5.87 0.01
C MET A 61 -2.02 -4.44 0.50
N SER A 62 -2.74 -3.45 -0.04
CA SER A 62 -2.60 -2.05 0.39
C SER A 62 -3.04 -1.84 1.84
N PHE A 63 -4.11 -2.48 2.28
CA PHE A 63 -4.56 -2.45 3.68
C PHE A 63 -3.61 -3.19 4.64
N LEU A 64 -3.05 -4.32 4.19
CA LEU A 64 -2.04 -5.05 4.96
C LEU A 64 -0.79 -4.19 5.13
N LEU A 65 -0.33 -3.52 4.07
CA LEU A 65 0.80 -2.60 4.12
C LEU A 65 0.55 -1.42 5.05
N GLN A 66 -0.60 -0.75 4.94
CA GLN A 66 -1.00 0.29 5.89
C GLN A 66 -0.95 -0.24 7.34
N THR A 67 -1.46 -1.44 7.59
CA THR A 67 -1.46 -2.04 8.93
C THR A 67 -0.03 -2.28 9.43
N VAL A 68 0.85 -2.83 8.61
CA VAL A 68 2.27 -3.04 8.96
C VAL A 68 2.94 -1.72 9.31
N LEU A 69 2.79 -0.70 8.46
CA LEU A 69 3.40 0.62 8.66
C LEU A 69 2.86 1.30 9.94
N GLN A 70 1.56 1.27 10.16
CA GLN A 70 0.93 1.85 11.35
C GLN A 70 1.36 1.16 12.64
N ARG A 71 1.34 -0.19 12.66
CA ARG A 71 1.73 -0.98 13.84
C ARG A 71 3.21 -0.82 14.18
N THR A 72 4.04 -0.51 13.20
CA THR A 72 5.48 -0.26 13.36
C THR A 72 5.82 1.23 13.48
N GLN A 73 4.82 2.09 13.72
CA GLN A 73 4.95 3.54 13.95
C GLN A 73 5.48 4.36 12.75
N ARG A 74 5.42 3.80 11.54
CA ARG A 74 5.84 4.43 10.27
C ARG A 74 4.69 5.19 9.62
N HIS A 75 4.10 6.13 10.37
CA HIS A 75 2.88 6.83 9.97
C HIS A 75 3.06 7.67 8.71
N GLN A 76 4.21 8.35 8.56
CA GLN A 76 4.51 9.14 7.37
C GLN A 76 4.60 8.27 6.10
N GLU A 77 5.24 7.10 6.17
CA GLU A 77 5.27 6.14 5.06
C GLU A 77 3.86 5.64 4.71
N SER A 78 3.01 5.41 5.73
CA SER A 78 1.62 4.98 5.52
C SER A 78 0.81 6.02 4.71
N LEU A 79 1.08 7.31 4.91
CA LEU A 79 0.41 8.39 4.16
C LEU A 79 0.90 8.48 2.71
N ARG A 80 2.18 8.19 2.44
CA ARG A 80 2.72 8.16 1.05
C ARG A 80 2.10 7.06 0.19
N LEU A 81 1.41 6.08 0.79
CA LEU A 81 0.62 5.12 0.02
C LEU A 81 -0.51 5.79 -0.77
N ALA A 82 -0.98 6.98 -0.35
CA ALA A 82 -1.94 7.77 -1.14
C ALA A 82 -1.40 8.08 -2.53
N ASP A 83 -0.13 8.52 -2.61
CA ASP A 83 0.53 8.87 -3.87
C ASP A 83 0.67 7.64 -4.76
N ILE A 84 1.01 6.49 -4.18
CA ILE A 84 1.14 5.22 -4.89
C ILE A 84 -0.21 4.78 -5.46
N ILE A 85 -1.28 4.86 -4.68
CA ILE A 85 -2.61 4.42 -5.13
C ILE A 85 -3.18 5.37 -6.19
N ALA A 86 -3.01 6.68 -6.00
CA ALA A 86 -3.52 7.71 -6.90
C ALA A 86 -2.67 7.87 -8.18
N SER A 87 -1.49 7.26 -8.25
CA SER A 87 -0.58 7.39 -9.39
C SER A 87 -1.18 6.80 -10.68
N ASP A 88 -1.10 7.58 -11.76
CA ASP A 88 -1.44 7.16 -13.12
C ASP A 88 -0.48 6.12 -13.69
N GLN A 89 0.69 5.91 -13.07
CA GLN A 89 1.66 4.92 -13.55
C GLN A 89 1.12 3.49 -13.46
N HIS A 90 0.47 3.16 -12.34
CA HIS A 90 -0.07 1.82 -12.08
C HIS A 90 -1.60 1.80 -12.00
N ARG A 91 -2.23 2.98 -11.93
CA ARG A 91 -3.69 3.18 -11.87
C ARG A 91 -4.37 2.31 -10.81
N LEU A 92 -3.71 2.14 -9.65
CA LEU A 92 -4.20 1.27 -8.59
C LEU A 92 -5.57 1.74 -8.09
N TYR A 93 -5.88 3.04 -8.12
CA TYR A 93 -7.18 3.57 -7.74
C TYR A 93 -8.37 2.94 -8.52
N GLU A 94 -8.16 2.42 -9.73
CA GLU A 94 -9.22 1.82 -10.57
C GLU A 94 -9.67 0.44 -10.10
N VAL A 95 -8.83 -0.26 -9.34
CA VAL A 95 -9.15 -1.60 -8.81
C VAL A 95 -9.82 -1.56 -7.45
N PHE A 96 -9.94 -0.39 -6.82
CA PHE A 96 -10.64 -0.21 -5.55
C PHE A 96 -12.10 0.18 -5.80
N SER A 97 -12.99 -0.34 -4.95
CA SER A 97 -14.32 0.24 -4.78
C SER A 97 -14.25 1.59 -4.06
N LYS A 98 -15.29 2.42 -4.24
CA LYS A 98 -15.40 3.71 -3.54
C LYS A 98 -15.41 3.55 -2.01
N ASP A 99 -16.00 2.46 -1.50
CA ASP A 99 -16.03 2.19 -0.07
C ASP A 99 -14.66 1.76 0.46
N GLU A 100 -13.87 1.01 -0.31
CA GLU A 100 -12.49 0.69 0.05
C GLU A 100 -11.62 1.95 0.04
N LEU A 101 -11.74 2.82 -0.96
CA LEU A 101 -11.03 4.11 -0.95
C LEU A 101 -11.40 4.95 0.28
N ARG A 102 -12.70 5.02 0.62
CA ARG A 102 -13.14 5.73 1.85
C ARG A 102 -12.51 5.13 3.11
N LYS A 103 -12.51 3.80 3.24
CA LYS A 103 -11.87 3.09 4.36
C LYS A 103 -10.36 3.33 4.40
N PHE A 104 -9.71 3.34 3.24
CA PHE A 104 -8.29 3.62 3.11
C PHE A 104 -7.94 5.03 3.60
N LEU A 105 -8.71 6.03 3.17
CA LEU A 105 -8.55 7.42 3.63
C LEU A 105 -8.83 7.57 5.14
N GLN A 106 -9.83 6.86 5.67
CA GLN A 106 -10.11 6.85 7.12
C GLN A 106 -8.92 6.33 7.92
N LYS A 107 -8.28 5.24 7.47
CA LYS A 107 -7.06 4.71 8.10
C LYS A 107 -5.89 5.68 8.02
N MET A 108 -5.72 6.38 6.90
CA MET A 108 -4.68 7.42 6.80
C MET A 108 -4.92 8.55 7.78
N ARG A 109 -6.17 9.00 7.94
CA ARG A 109 -6.53 10.01 8.95
C ARG A 109 -6.11 9.59 10.36
N GLU A 110 -6.25 8.31 10.72
CA GLU A 110 -5.76 7.80 12.01
C GLU A 110 -4.24 7.99 12.16
N SER A 111 -3.47 7.72 11.11
CA SER A 111 -2.01 7.99 11.09
C SER A 111 -1.69 9.47 11.21
N SER A 112 -2.43 10.35 10.52
CA SER A 112 -2.25 11.80 10.60
C SER A 112 -2.50 12.33 12.02
N LEU A 113 -3.52 11.83 12.72
CA LEU A 113 -3.78 12.21 14.12
C LEU A 113 -2.59 11.86 15.03
N LEU A 114 -1.99 10.67 14.85
CA LEU A 114 -0.80 10.25 15.60
C LEU A 114 0.46 11.07 15.27
N LEU A 115 0.53 11.69 14.09
CA LEU A 115 1.62 12.60 13.72
C LEU A 115 1.42 13.98 14.35
N LEU A 116 0.18 14.48 14.36
CA LEU A 116 -0.19 15.73 15.03
C LEU A 116 0.11 15.66 16.54
N ASP A 117 -0.18 14.53 17.19
CA ASP A 117 0.15 14.30 18.61
C ASP A 117 1.66 14.37 18.89
N LYS A 118 2.50 14.18 17.87
CA LYS A 118 3.97 14.33 17.94
C LYS A 118 4.46 15.74 17.61
N GLY A 119 3.55 16.70 17.40
CA GLY A 119 3.89 18.08 17.02
C GLY A 119 4.33 18.25 15.57
N LEU A 120 4.08 17.25 14.72
CA LEU A 120 4.29 17.34 13.27
C LEU A 120 3.01 17.81 12.58
N ASP A 121 3.09 18.17 11.31
CA ASP A 121 1.92 18.40 10.47
C ASP A 121 1.18 17.07 10.15
N PRO A 122 0.00 17.10 9.52
CA PRO A 122 -0.76 15.90 9.19
C PRO A 122 -0.05 14.89 8.28
N LEU A 123 1.02 15.31 7.59
CA LEU A 123 1.83 14.50 6.68
C LEU A 123 3.17 14.06 7.30
N GLY A 124 3.47 14.49 8.53
CA GLY A 124 4.66 14.13 9.27
C GLY A 124 5.87 15.04 9.03
N TYR A 125 5.66 16.24 8.50
CA TYR A 125 6.71 17.26 8.37
C TYR A 125 6.73 18.17 9.60
N GLU A 126 7.87 18.83 9.84
CA GLU A 126 7.99 19.82 10.91
C GLU A 126 7.15 21.06 10.59
N ILE A 127 6.40 21.53 11.58
CA ILE A 127 5.61 22.75 11.45
C ILE A 127 6.57 23.93 11.51
N GLN A 128 6.74 24.63 10.39
CA GLN A 128 7.50 25.88 10.37
C GLN A 128 6.77 26.95 11.20
N PRO A 129 7.52 27.72 12.02
CA PRO A 129 6.95 28.76 12.88
C PRO A 129 6.40 29.97 12.10
#